data_AF-A0A951CMK1-F1
#
_entry.id   AF-A0A951CMK1-F1
#
_cell.length_a   1.000
_cell.length_b   1.000
_cell.length_c   1.000
_cell.angle_alpha   90.00
_cell.angle_beta   90.00
_cell.angle_gamma   90.00
#
_symmetry.space_group_name_H-M   'P 1'
#
loop_
_entity.id
_entity.type
_entity.pdbx_description
1 polymer ?
#
loop_
_entity_poly.entity_id
_entity_poly.type
_entity_poly.pdbx_seq_one_letter_code
_entity_poly.pdbx_strand_id
1 'polypeptide(L)'
;APTVAADRFAETSAAERWHSLASTWLDLPARPSLIGTRGPDAKPHGALSDSVYSTAAPLDRRLLLRMLAELPPGTRVDETTASRALVWQRPRWVKRLQPGPVADLLEEAHVLGLVGRGAISTPGRALLAGDGAVVEAMSRALPEPIDHFLVQADLTVVVPGPLERHLAEELAAVATVESAGAAMVYRVSESSIRHALDIGKTADSLHALFDNHSKTPVPQGLSYLIDDVARRHGQLRIGMAAAFVRCEDPTLLTQAVAAATAGELQLRLLALTVAISQAPIAEVLKALQEAGFAPAAEDSTGTIVDIRSRGARVPTPQQRRPHRPIPRPSRETLSAVVAVLRKVSAAPFAHGRIDPAVAMSLLQRAAQQGDTVVIGYVDAAGVATQRVVSPVAVVGGQLVAFDSASGRAREFAIHRITSVLRADDDAERSDEEERR
;
A
#
# COMPACT_ATOMS: atom_id res chain seq x y z
N ALA A 1 8.60 -10.89 7.89
CA ALA A 1 7.69 -11.68 8.76
C ALA A 1 6.29 -11.13 8.61
N PRO A 2 5.26 -11.97 8.47
CA PRO A 2 3.87 -11.52 8.50
C PRO A 2 3.57 -10.82 9.84
N THR A 3 2.65 -9.88 9.81
CA THR A 3 2.14 -9.22 11.03
C THR A 3 0.83 -9.89 11.45
N VAL A 4 0.31 -9.60 12.65
CA VAL A 4 -1.01 -10.07 13.09
C VAL A 4 -2.15 -9.66 12.13
N ALA A 5 -1.94 -8.59 11.33
CA ALA A 5 -2.89 -8.20 10.30
C ALA A 5 -2.97 -9.21 9.13
N ALA A 6 -1.92 -10.01 8.91
CA ALA A 6 -1.94 -11.06 7.91
C ALA A 6 -2.90 -12.18 8.29
N ASP A 7 -2.98 -12.54 9.57
CA ASP A 7 -3.90 -13.57 10.07
C ASP A 7 -5.35 -13.12 9.88
N ARG A 8 -5.67 -11.88 10.28
CA ARG A 8 -6.99 -11.28 10.03
C ARG A 8 -7.33 -11.18 8.55
N PHE A 9 -6.36 -10.81 7.71
CA PHE A 9 -6.57 -10.74 6.27
C PHE A 9 -6.89 -12.12 5.70
N ALA A 10 -6.16 -13.16 6.12
CA ALA A 10 -6.46 -14.54 5.74
C ALA A 10 -7.86 -14.95 6.21
N GLU A 11 -8.31 -14.43 7.36
CA GLU A 11 -9.61 -14.75 7.93
C GLU A 11 -10.84 -14.24 7.17
N THR A 12 -10.67 -13.11 6.46
CA THR A 12 -11.76 -12.44 5.75
C THR A 12 -12.18 -13.13 4.45
N SER A 13 -13.40 -12.86 4.00
CA SER A 13 -13.94 -13.37 2.72
C SER A 13 -13.10 -12.91 1.53
N ALA A 14 -13.18 -13.62 0.39
CA ALA A 14 -12.47 -13.21 -0.82
C ALA A 14 -12.82 -11.78 -1.28
N ALA A 15 -14.08 -11.38 -1.13
CA ALA A 15 -14.55 -10.04 -1.44
C ALA A 15 -13.95 -8.96 -0.52
N GLU A 16 -13.83 -9.23 0.79
CA GLU A 16 -13.19 -8.31 1.75
C GLU A 16 -11.67 -8.22 1.54
N ARG A 17 -11.01 -9.35 1.27
CA ARG A 17 -9.58 -9.37 0.90
C ARG A 17 -9.33 -8.54 -0.34
N TRP A 18 -10.14 -8.73 -1.37
CA TRP A 18 -10.10 -7.91 -2.58
C TRP A 18 -10.31 -6.43 -2.26
N HIS A 19 -11.33 -6.09 -1.46
CA HIS A 19 -11.61 -4.70 -1.10
C HIS A 19 -10.41 -4.04 -0.39
N SER A 20 -9.76 -4.76 0.54
CA SER A 20 -8.55 -4.32 1.22
C SER A 20 -7.40 -4.07 0.23
N LEU A 21 -7.14 -5.01 -0.69
CA LEU A 21 -6.10 -4.88 -1.71
C LEU A 21 -6.37 -3.72 -2.69
N ALA A 22 -7.60 -3.64 -3.20
CA ALA A 22 -8.02 -2.60 -4.14
C ALA A 22 -7.96 -1.20 -3.53
N SER A 23 -8.44 -1.05 -2.28
CA SER A 23 -8.37 0.21 -1.54
C SER A 23 -6.92 0.60 -1.23
N THR A 24 -6.11 -0.37 -0.81
CA THR A 24 -4.68 -0.15 -0.55
C THR A 24 -3.95 0.30 -1.81
N TRP A 25 -4.19 -0.33 -2.97
CA TRP A 25 -3.59 0.06 -4.24
C TRP A 25 -4.05 1.44 -4.70
N LEU A 26 -5.33 1.77 -4.52
CA LEU A 26 -5.86 3.08 -4.88
C LEU A 26 -5.15 4.22 -4.13
N ASP A 27 -4.69 3.97 -2.91
CA ASP A 27 -3.95 4.91 -2.06
C ASP A 27 -2.44 4.72 -2.04
N LEU A 28 -1.93 3.66 -2.66
CA LEU A 28 -0.52 3.31 -2.64
C LEU A 28 0.31 4.38 -3.35
N PRO A 29 1.24 5.09 -2.69
CA PRO A 29 2.05 6.07 -3.41
C PRO A 29 3.11 5.44 -4.34
N ALA A 30 3.40 4.15 -4.17
CA ALA A 30 4.31 3.43 -5.05
C ALA A 30 3.66 3.11 -6.41
N ARG A 31 4.48 2.91 -7.43
CA ARG A 31 4.13 2.49 -8.80
C ARG A 31 4.70 1.08 -9.06
N PRO A 32 3.94 0.02 -8.72
CA PRO A 32 4.37 -1.37 -8.92
C PRO A 32 4.80 -1.69 -10.35
N SER A 33 4.18 -1.10 -11.37
CA SER A 33 4.52 -1.33 -12.78
C SER A 33 5.98 -1.04 -13.13
N LEU A 34 6.64 -0.16 -12.37
CA LEU A 34 8.05 0.17 -12.60
C LEU A 34 8.99 -0.90 -12.08
N ILE A 35 8.57 -1.78 -11.17
CA ILE A 35 9.44 -2.76 -10.51
C ILE A 35 10.07 -3.68 -11.56
N GLY A 36 11.38 -3.82 -11.52
CA GLY A 36 12.14 -4.62 -12.49
C GLY A 36 12.46 -3.89 -13.80
N THR A 37 11.81 -2.76 -14.10
CA THR A 37 12.22 -1.89 -15.23
C THR A 37 13.46 -1.06 -14.86
N ARG A 38 14.09 -0.42 -15.84
CA ARG A 38 15.29 0.41 -15.64
C ARG A 38 14.96 1.89 -15.70
N GLY A 39 15.49 2.64 -14.74
CA GLY A 39 15.39 4.09 -14.69
C GLY A 39 16.31 4.80 -15.69
N PRO A 40 16.27 6.14 -15.75
CA PRO A 40 17.11 6.95 -16.63
C PRO A 40 18.62 6.77 -16.39
N ASP A 41 19.01 6.36 -15.18
CA ASP A 41 20.39 6.05 -14.78
C ASP A 41 20.77 4.58 -15.05
N ALA A 42 19.96 3.85 -15.82
CA ALA A 42 20.08 2.44 -16.14
C ALA A 42 20.04 1.48 -14.94
N LYS A 43 19.68 1.95 -13.74
CA LYS A 43 19.51 1.10 -12.56
C LYS A 43 18.12 0.47 -12.52
N PRO A 44 17.99 -0.77 -12.02
CA PRO A 44 16.70 -1.41 -11.86
C PRO A 44 15.90 -0.74 -10.73
N HIS A 45 14.60 -0.57 -10.95
CA HIS A 45 13.66 -0.17 -9.92
C HIS A 45 13.42 -1.34 -8.95
N GLY A 46 13.95 -1.23 -7.73
CA GLY A 46 13.69 -2.19 -6.66
C GLY A 46 12.31 -1.96 -6.03
N ALA A 47 11.66 -3.04 -5.59
CA ALA A 47 10.29 -3.01 -5.02
C ALA A 47 10.11 -2.05 -3.82
N LEU A 48 11.18 -1.79 -3.07
CA LEU A 48 11.19 -0.90 -1.90
C LEU A 48 12.05 0.35 -2.10
N SER A 49 12.43 0.66 -3.35
CA SER A 49 13.25 1.84 -3.66
C SER A 49 12.41 3.12 -3.73
N ASP A 50 12.97 4.26 -3.34
CA ASP A 50 12.27 5.54 -3.43
C ASP A 50 11.90 5.92 -4.88
N SER A 51 12.62 5.36 -5.86
CA SER A 51 12.39 5.60 -7.28
C SER A 51 11.02 5.14 -7.79
N VAL A 52 10.36 4.20 -7.09
CA VAL A 52 8.99 3.78 -7.43
C VAL A 52 7.92 4.65 -6.77
N TYR A 53 8.29 5.55 -5.86
CA TYR A 53 7.35 6.39 -5.12
C TYR A 53 6.94 7.62 -5.93
N SER A 54 5.64 7.88 -6.00
CA SER A 54 5.05 9.07 -6.61
C SER A 54 3.83 9.52 -5.81
N THR A 55 3.87 10.74 -5.30
CA THR A 55 2.70 11.36 -4.65
C THR A 55 1.51 11.54 -5.60
N ALA A 56 1.74 11.49 -6.92
CA ALA A 56 0.70 11.57 -7.93
C ALA A 56 0.03 10.21 -8.23
N ALA A 57 0.64 9.07 -7.88
CA ALA A 57 0.11 7.76 -8.25
C ALA A 57 -1.34 7.51 -7.76
N PRO A 58 -1.73 7.85 -6.52
CA PRO A 58 -3.13 7.72 -6.07
C PRO A 58 -4.10 8.61 -6.86
N LEU A 59 -3.64 9.78 -7.34
CA LEU A 59 -4.45 10.70 -8.13
C LEU A 59 -4.65 10.18 -9.55
N ASP A 60 -3.59 9.67 -10.17
CA ASP A 60 -3.62 9.18 -11.54
C ASP A 60 -4.51 7.91 -11.65
N ARG A 61 -4.44 7.00 -10.67
CA ARG A 61 -5.37 5.85 -10.57
C ARG A 61 -6.83 6.27 -10.49
N ARG A 62 -7.15 7.20 -9.58
CA ARG A 62 -8.51 7.71 -9.42
C ARG A 62 -8.99 8.46 -10.66
N LEU A 63 -8.10 9.18 -11.35
CA LEU A 63 -8.43 9.88 -12.58
C LEU A 63 -8.82 8.89 -13.69
N LEU A 64 -7.99 7.86 -13.92
CA LEU A 64 -8.27 6.79 -14.88
C LEU A 64 -9.59 6.09 -14.56
N LEU A 65 -9.74 5.59 -13.34
CA LEU A 65 -10.91 4.82 -12.95
C LEU A 65 -12.20 5.65 -12.99
N ARG A 66 -12.17 6.94 -12.61
CA ARG A 66 -13.34 7.82 -12.73
C ARG A 66 -13.72 8.08 -14.18
N MET A 67 -12.74 8.31 -15.05
CA MET A 67 -13.01 8.46 -16.49
C MET A 67 -13.69 7.20 -17.05
N LEU A 68 -13.22 6.00 -16.70
CA LEU A 68 -13.88 4.75 -17.10
C LEU A 68 -15.29 4.60 -16.49
N ALA A 69 -15.49 5.08 -15.27
CA ALA A 69 -16.78 5.03 -14.57
C ALA A 69 -17.82 6.00 -15.15
N GLU A 70 -17.42 7.05 -15.87
CA GLU A 70 -18.35 7.95 -16.57
C GLU A 70 -18.96 7.30 -17.82
N LEU A 71 -18.33 6.24 -18.35
CA LEU A 71 -18.83 5.51 -19.51
C LEU A 71 -19.94 4.51 -19.13
N PRO A 72 -20.83 4.12 -20.06
CA PRO A 72 -21.80 3.05 -19.83
C PRO A 72 -21.12 1.73 -19.38
N PRO A 73 -21.78 0.91 -18.55
CA PRO A 73 -21.27 -0.41 -18.17
C PRO A 73 -20.87 -1.27 -19.38
N GLY A 74 -19.72 -1.95 -19.28
CA GLY A 74 -19.20 -2.78 -20.38
C GLY A 74 -18.46 -2.03 -21.50
N THR A 75 -18.37 -0.69 -21.45
CA THR A 75 -17.60 0.09 -22.42
C THR A 75 -16.11 -0.19 -22.26
N ARG A 76 -15.46 -0.61 -23.35
CA ARG A 76 -14.02 -0.92 -23.39
C ARG A 76 -13.24 0.28 -23.90
N VAL A 77 -12.10 0.56 -23.28
CA VAL A 77 -11.19 1.63 -23.68
C VAL A 77 -9.77 1.09 -23.68
N ASP A 78 -9.05 1.27 -24.79
CA ASP A 78 -7.62 0.99 -24.89
C ASP A 78 -6.76 2.11 -24.27
N GLU A 79 -5.48 1.82 -24.04
CA GLU A 79 -4.52 2.73 -23.42
C GLU A 79 -4.32 4.04 -24.19
N THR A 80 -4.44 4.01 -25.53
CA THR A 80 -4.24 5.19 -26.38
C THR A 80 -5.43 6.14 -26.26
N THR A 81 -6.64 5.60 -26.31
CA THR A 81 -7.89 6.33 -26.15
C THR A 81 -8.02 6.87 -24.73
N ALA A 82 -7.69 6.06 -23.72
CA ALA A 82 -7.67 6.48 -22.32
C ALA A 82 -6.67 7.63 -22.10
N SER A 83 -5.42 7.48 -22.58
CA SER A 83 -4.41 8.54 -22.55
C SER A 83 -4.93 9.85 -23.15
N ARG A 84 -5.52 9.79 -24.35
CA ARG A 84 -6.03 10.98 -25.04
C ARG A 84 -7.15 11.67 -24.25
N ALA A 85 -8.06 10.90 -23.67
CA ALA A 85 -9.13 11.43 -22.81
C ALA A 85 -8.57 12.06 -21.52
N LEU A 86 -7.60 11.40 -20.88
CA LEU A 86 -6.98 11.89 -19.65
C LEU A 86 -6.16 13.16 -19.87
N VAL A 87 -5.41 13.23 -20.98
CA VAL A 87 -4.68 14.43 -21.41
C VAL A 87 -5.65 15.58 -21.70
N TRP A 88 -6.78 15.31 -22.37
CA TRP A 88 -7.82 16.32 -22.58
C TRP A 88 -8.39 16.86 -21.27
N GLN A 89 -8.68 15.99 -20.30
CA GLN A 89 -9.17 16.41 -18.98
C GLN A 89 -8.10 17.14 -18.14
N ARG A 90 -6.82 16.83 -18.34
CA ARG A 90 -5.69 17.37 -17.57
C ARG A 90 -4.50 17.73 -18.47
N PRO A 91 -4.59 18.79 -19.30
CA PRO A 91 -3.56 19.11 -20.28
C PRO A 91 -2.17 19.37 -19.68
N ARG A 92 -2.13 19.95 -18.46
CA ARG A 92 -0.89 20.20 -17.72
C ARG A 92 -0.13 18.93 -17.32
N TRP A 93 -0.78 17.76 -17.37
CA TRP A 93 -0.22 16.47 -16.95
C TRP A 93 0.21 15.60 -18.13
N VAL A 94 0.29 16.16 -19.34
CA VAL A 94 0.55 15.41 -20.58
C VAL A 94 1.74 14.47 -20.48
N LYS A 95 2.86 14.90 -19.89
CA LYS A 95 4.08 14.09 -19.79
C LYS A 95 3.88 12.78 -19.01
N ARG A 96 2.99 12.76 -18.01
CA ARG A 96 2.77 11.56 -17.18
C ARG A 96 1.55 10.74 -17.57
N LEU A 97 0.67 11.28 -18.41
CA LEU A 97 -0.56 10.62 -18.88
C LEU A 97 -0.40 10.07 -20.31
N GLN A 98 0.83 9.80 -20.73
CA GLN A 98 1.12 9.18 -22.03
C GLN A 98 0.62 7.73 -22.09
N PRO A 99 0.47 7.13 -23.29
CA PRO A 99 -0.05 5.77 -23.44
C PRO A 99 0.67 4.72 -22.59
N GLY A 100 2.00 4.75 -22.49
CA GLY A 100 2.77 3.80 -21.66
C GLY A 100 2.38 3.81 -20.17
N PRO A 101 2.51 4.95 -19.46
CA PRO A 101 2.04 5.06 -18.08
C PRO A 101 0.55 4.74 -17.87
N VAL A 102 -0.30 4.99 -18.87
CA VAL A 102 -1.73 4.65 -18.79
C VAL A 102 -1.95 3.14 -18.96
N ALA A 103 -1.19 2.49 -19.84
CA ALA A 103 -1.18 1.04 -19.99
C ALA A 103 -0.77 0.35 -18.69
N ASP A 104 0.30 0.84 -18.04
CA ASP A 104 0.74 0.37 -16.72
C ASP A 104 -0.41 0.43 -15.68
N LEU A 105 -1.14 1.55 -15.64
CA LEU A 105 -2.26 1.73 -14.71
C LEU A 105 -3.44 0.80 -15.03
N LEU A 106 -3.72 0.58 -16.32
CA LEU A 106 -4.75 -0.36 -16.76
C LEU A 106 -4.37 -1.79 -16.41
N GLU A 107 -3.11 -2.17 -16.56
CA GLU A 107 -2.60 -3.50 -16.21
C GLU A 107 -2.65 -3.73 -14.70
N GLU A 108 -2.17 -2.76 -13.89
CA GLU A 108 -2.29 -2.83 -12.43
C GLU A 108 -3.76 -2.96 -11.99
N ALA A 109 -4.67 -2.19 -12.60
CA ALA A 109 -6.10 -2.29 -12.34
C ALA A 109 -6.69 -3.63 -12.81
N HIS A 110 -6.14 -4.21 -13.88
CA HIS A 110 -6.57 -5.51 -14.41
C HIS A 110 -6.19 -6.65 -13.48
N VAL A 111 -4.93 -6.67 -13.01
CA VAL A 111 -4.43 -7.65 -12.03
C VAL A 111 -5.27 -7.63 -10.75
N LEU A 112 -5.74 -6.46 -10.33
CA LEU A 112 -6.61 -6.31 -9.16
C LEU A 112 -8.10 -6.54 -9.45
N GLY A 113 -8.50 -6.87 -10.69
CA GLY A 113 -9.91 -7.07 -11.05
C GLY A 113 -10.78 -5.81 -11.03
N LEU A 114 -10.18 -4.62 -10.96
CA LEU A 114 -10.88 -3.34 -11.09
C LEU A 114 -11.29 -3.06 -12.55
N VAL A 115 -10.53 -3.59 -13.50
CA VAL A 115 -10.76 -3.47 -14.94
C VAL A 115 -10.68 -4.85 -15.61
N GLY A 116 -11.63 -5.17 -16.48
CA GLY A 116 -11.61 -6.38 -17.30
C GLY A 116 -11.73 -6.01 -18.78
N ARG A 117 -10.76 -6.41 -19.60
CA ARG A 117 -10.73 -6.14 -21.06
C ARG A 117 -10.95 -4.66 -21.41
N GLY A 118 -10.37 -3.74 -20.63
CA GLY A 118 -10.49 -2.29 -20.81
C GLY A 118 -11.79 -1.66 -20.30
N ALA A 119 -12.67 -2.42 -19.64
CA ALA A 119 -13.90 -1.91 -19.01
C ALA A 119 -13.80 -1.98 -17.49
N ILE A 120 -14.22 -0.92 -16.78
CA ILE A 120 -14.27 -0.92 -15.31
C ILE A 120 -15.34 -1.91 -14.80
N SER A 121 -14.99 -2.68 -13.77
CA SER A 121 -15.87 -3.68 -13.15
C SER A 121 -16.93 -3.03 -12.26
N THR A 122 -18.06 -3.72 -12.03
CA THR A 122 -19.12 -3.27 -11.10
C THR A 122 -18.57 -3.00 -9.69
N PRO A 123 -17.74 -3.89 -9.09
CA PRO A 123 -17.10 -3.60 -7.80
C PRO A 123 -16.17 -2.38 -7.87
N GLY A 124 -15.44 -2.19 -8.98
CA GLY A 124 -14.60 -1.01 -9.19
C GLY A 124 -15.38 0.30 -9.21
N ARG A 125 -16.58 0.31 -9.82
CA ARG A 125 -17.49 1.49 -9.78
C ARG A 125 -17.98 1.76 -8.37
N ALA A 126 -18.42 0.74 -7.64
CA ALA A 126 -18.85 0.87 -6.24
C ALA A 126 -17.72 1.43 -5.36
N LEU A 127 -16.47 0.99 -5.58
CA LEU A 127 -15.31 1.45 -4.84
C LEU A 127 -15.06 2.96 -5.02
N LEU A 128 -15.29 3.49 -6.23
CA LEU A 128 -15.13 4.92 -6.51
C LEU A 128 -16.26 5.78 -5.96
N ALA A 129 -17.49 5.24 -5.91
CA ALA A 129 -18.64 5.92 -5.35
C ALA A 129 -18.51 6.10 -3.83
N GLY A 130 -17.75 5.21 -3.16
CA GLY A 130 -17.64 5.19 -1.71
C GLY A 130 -18.86 4.56 -1.04
N ASP A 131 -19.62 3.76 -1.79
CA ASP A 131 -20.82 3.10 -1.29
C ASP A 131 -20.43 1.96 -0.34
N GLY A 132 -21.24 1.71 0.70
CA GLY A 132 -21.06 0.55 1.59
C GLY A 132 -21.25 -0.81 0.90
N ALA A 133 -21.69 -0.81 -0.37
CA ALA A 133 -22.04 -2.00 -1.15
C ALA A 133 -20.86 -2.64 -1.92
N VAL A 134 -19.62 -2.16 -1.72
CA VAL A 134 -18.43 -2.64 -2.48
C VAL A 134 -18.19 -4.14 -2.30
N VAL A 135 -18.25 -4.61 -1.05
CA VAL A 135 -18.04 -6.04 -0.73
C VAL A 135 -19.15 -6.89 -1.36
N GLU A 136 -20.41 -6.45 -1.27
CA GLU A 136 -21.55 -7.17 -1.84
C GLU A 136 -21.47 -7.26 -3.38
N ALA A 137 -21.07 -6.16 -4.03
CA ALA A 137 -20.85 -6.15 -5.48
C ALA A 137 -19.75 -7.12 -5.90
N MET A 138 -18.67 -7.22 -5.12
CA MET A 138 -17.59 -8.16 -5.38
C MET A 138 -18.03 -9.61 -5.13
N SER A 139 -18.76 -9.88 -4.04
CA SER A 139 -19.30 -11.21 -3.76
C SER A 139 -20.19 -11.71 -4.88
N ARG A 140 -21.04 -10.85 -5.47
CA ARG A 140 -21.88 -11.20 -6.63
C ARG A 140 -21.09 -11.44 -7.93
N ALA A 141 -19.88 -10.90 -8.03
CA ALA A 141 -19.02 -11.07 -9.21
C ALA A 141 -18.13 -12.32 -9.12
N LEU A 142 -17.93 -12.86 -7.92
CA LEU A 142 -17.13 -14.05 -7.67
C LEU A 142 -17.98 -15.32 -7.88
N PRO A 143 -17.40 -16.42 -8.40
CA PRO A 143 -18.07 -17.72 -8.40
C PRO A 143 -18.39 -18.20 -6.98
N GLU A 144 -19.44 -18.98 -6.83
CA GLU A 144 -19.77 -19.64 -5.57
C GLU A 144 -18.66 -20.63 -5.20
N PRO A 145 -18.16 -20.60 -3.94
CA PRO A 145 -17.19 -21.58 -3.48
C PRO A 145 -17.74 -23.00 -3.53
N ILE A 146 -16.86 -23.96 -3.84
CA ILE A 146 -17.20 -25.38 -3.90
C ILE A 146 -16.56 -26.16 -2.76
N ASP A 147 -17.24 -27.21 -2.33
CA ASP A 147 -16.86 -28.08 -1.23
C ASP A 147 -16.14 -29.36 -1.69
N HIS A 148 -15.65 -29.42 -2.94
CA HIS A 148 -15.15 -30.65 -3.51
C HIS A 148 -14.08 -30.45 -4.58
N PHE A 149 -13.37 -31.54 -4.87
CA PHE A 149 -12.35 -31.63 -5.93
C PHE A 149 -12.41 -32.99 -6.62
N LEU A 150 -11.58 -33.19 -7.64
CA LEU A 150 -11.48 -34.42 -8.43
C LEU A 150 -10.08 -35.00 -8.30
N VAL A 151 -9.93 -36.23 -7.79
CA VAL A 151 -8.64 -36.91 -7.71
C VAL A 151 -8.46 -37.84 -8.92
N GLN A 152 -7.31 -37.73 -9.57
CA GLN A 152 -6.91 -38.52 -10.74
C GLN A 152 -5.88 -39.60 -10.37
N ALA A 153 -5.75 -40.62 -11.22
CA ALA A 153 -4.92 -41.80 -10.96
C ALA A 153 -3.40 -41.50 -10.85
N ASP A 154 -2.95 -40.38 -11.40
CA ASP A 154 -1.56 -39.89 -11.36
C ASP A 154 -1.26 -39.02 -10.12
N LEU A 155 -2.18 -38.99 -9.15
CA LEU A 155 -2.15 -38.18 -7.93
C LEU A 155 -2.32 -36.68 -8.16
N THR A 156 -2.92 -36.33 -9.30
CA THR A 156 -3.33 -34.97 -9.62
C THR A 156 -4.71 -34.71 -9.03
N VAL A 157 -4.86 -33.56 -8.36
CA VAL A 157 -6.14 -33.09 -7.81
C VAL A 157 -6.58 -31.86 -8.58
N VAL A 158 -7.70 -31.98 -9.28
CA VAL A 158 -8.29 -30.93 -10.11
C VAL A 158 -9.43 -30.27 -9.34
N VAL A 159 -9.34 -28.96 -9.19
CA VAL A 159 -10.28 -28.12 -8.46
C VAL A 159 -11.00 -27.22 -9.46
N PRO A 160 -12.28 -27.49 -9.80
CA PRO A 160 -12.98 -26.84 -10.91
C PRO A 160 -13.45 -25.41 -10.61
N GLY A 161 -13.35 -24.96 -9.37
CA GLY A 161 -13.78 -23.65 -8.92
C GLY A 161 -13.10 -23.27 -7.60
N PRO A 162 -13.32 -22.05 -7.08
CA PRO A 162 -12.73 -21.65 -5.81
C PRO A 162 -13.23 -22.57 -4.69
N LEU A 163 -12.32 -23.23 -3.96
CA LEU A 163 -12.72 -24.06 -2.83
C LEU A 163 -13.25 -23.20 -1.69
N GLU A 164 -14.17 -23.78 -0.92
CA GLU A 164 -14.43 -23.31 0.43
C GLU A 164 -13.10 -23.21 1.20
N ARG A 165 -12.97 -22.16 1.99
CA ARG A 165 -11.67 -21.79 2.57
C ARG A 165 -11.06 -22.90 3.41
N HIS A 166 -11.85 -23.53 4.28
CA HIS A 166 -11.37 -24.60 5.14
C HIS A 166 -10.80 -25.76 4.30
N LEU A 167 -11.54 -26.19 3.28
CA LEU A 167 -11.11 -27.22 2.34
C LEU A 167 -9.85 -26.81 1.56
N ALA A 168 -9.74 -25.54 1.14
CA ALA A 168 -8.55 -25.02 0.48
C ALA A 168 -7.31 -25.10 1.37
N GLU A 169 -7.45 -24.78 2.65
CA GLU A 169 -6.37 -24.84 3.66
C GLU A 169 -5.95 -26.30 3.92
N GLU A 170 -6.91 -27.22 4.02
CA GLU A 170 -6.62 -28.65 4.18
C GLU A 170 -5.93 -29.25 2.96
N LEU A 171 -6.39 -28.92 1.76
CA LEU A 171 -5.78 -29.39 0.53
C LEU A 171 -4.36 -28.80 0.35
N ALA A 172 -4.17 -27.52 0.65
CA ALA A 172 -2.85 -26.86 0.56
C ALA A 172 -1.82 -27.42 1.56
N ALA A 173 -2.28 -28.03 2.66
CA ALA A 173 -1.39 -28.70 3.62
C ALA A 173 -0.79 -30.01 3.05
N VAL A 174 -1.51 -30.71 2.17
CA VAL A 174 -1.14 -32.05 1.67
C VAL A 174 -0.79 -32.08 0.17
N ALA A 175 -1.04 -31.00 -0.57
CA ALA A 175 -0.82 -30.92 -2.00
C ALA A 175 -0.21 -29.58 -2.43
N THR A 176 0.62 -29.61 -3.47
CA THR A 176 1.27 -28.40 -4.02
C THR A 176 0.60 -27.95 -5.31
N VAL A 177 0.42 -26.64 -5.51
CA VAL A 177 -0.15 -26.10 -6.75
C VAL A 177 0.84 -26.32 -7.91
N GLU A 178 0.40 -27.04 -8.93
CA GLU A 178 1.14 -27.26 -10.18
C GLU A 178 0.75 -26.23 -11.25
N SER A 179 -0.55 -25.90 -11.33
CA SER A 179 -1.07 -24.90 -12.27
C SER A 179 -2.21 -24.09 -11.66
N ALA A 180 -2.19 -22.78 -11.91
CA ALA A 180 -3.20 -21.82 -11.47
C ALA A 180 -4.01 -21.29 -12.68
N GLY A 181 -4.72 -22.21 -13.35
CA GLY A 181 -5.57 -21.90 -14.51
C GLY A 181 -7.03 -21.67 -14.13
N ALA A 182 -7.93 -21.85 -15.10
CA ALA A 182 -9.38 -21.80 -14.87
C ALA A 182 -9.86 -22.88 -13.87
N ALA A 183 -9.16 -24.02 -13.84
CA ALA A 183 -9.20 -24.98 -12.76
C ALA A 183 -7.82 -24.98 -12.08
N MET A 184 -7.82 -25.02 -10.75
CA MET A 184 -6.58 -25.16 -9.99
C MET A 184 -6.16 -26.62 -10.03
N VAL A 185 -4.90 -26.88 -10.35
CA VAL A 185 -4.35 -28.23 -10.40
C VAL A 185 -3.31 -28.35 -9.29
N TYR A 186 -3.54 -29.29 -8.40
CA TYR A 186 -2.64 -29.63 -7.32
C TYR A 186 -2.02 -31.00 -7.58
N ARG A 187 -0.82 -31.20 -7.07
CA ARG A 187 -0.12 -32.48 -7.08
C ARG A 187 0.07 -32.97 -5.66
N VAL A 188 -0.35 -34.21 -5.40
CA VAL A 188 0.00 -34.92 -4.17
C VAL A 188 1.30 -35.69 -4.39
N SER A 189 2.22 -35.57 -3.45
CA SER A 189 3.55 -36.17 -3.50
C SER A 189 3.95 -36.69 -2.13
N GLU A 190 4.99 -37.53 -2.08
CA GLU A 190 5.57 -37.98 -0.81
C GLU A 190 6.03 -36.80 0.06
N SER A 191 6.63 -35.75 -0.54
CA SER A 191 7.10 -34.58 0.20
C SER A 191 5.95 -33.76 0.77
N SER A 192 4.85 -33.58 0.03
CA SER A 192 3.69 -32.82 0.50
C SER A 192 2.92 -33.58 1.60
N ILE A 193 2.81 -34.91 1.51
CA ILE A 193 2.25 -35.74 2.58
C ILE A 193 3.13 -35.68 3.83
N ARG A 194 4.46 -35.82 3.69
CA ARG A 194 5.39 -35.70 4.81
C ARG A 194 5.24 -34.35 5.50
N HIS A 195 5.17 -33.27 4.72
CA HIS A 195 4.96 -31.93 5.27
C HIS A 195 3.66 -31.82 6.07
N ALA A 196 2.57 -32.39 5.56
CA ALA A 196 1.29 -32.44 6.29
C ALA A 196 1.44 -33.16 7.65
N LEU A 197 2.17 -34.28 7.69
CA LEU A 197 2.45 -35.00 8.94
C LEU A 197 3.35 -34.20 9.88
N ASP A 198 4.35 -33.47 9.36
CA ASP A 198 5.24 -32.62 10.16
C ASP A 198 4.49 -31.49 10.89
N ILE A 199 3.41 -30.98 10.30
CA ILE A 199 2.55 -29.97 10.91
C ILE A 199 1.40 -30.57 11.74
N GLY A 200 1.42 -31.89 11.98
CA GLY A 200 0.55 -32.59 12.93
C GLY A 200 -0.72 -33.21 12.33
N LYS A 201 -0.87 -33.32 11.01
CA LYS A 201 -1.95 -34.12 10.41
C LYS A 201 -1.69 -35.62 10.61
N THR A 202 -2.75 -36.42 10.65
CA THR A 202 -2.67 -37.89 10.78
C THR A 202 -3.05 -38.58 9.48
N ALA A 203 -2.57 -39.81 9.25
CA ALA A 203 -2.96 -40.61 8.08
C ALA A 203 -4.49 -40.71 7.94
N ASP A 204 -5.19 -41.00 9.05
CA ASP A 204 -6.67 -41.07 9.08
C ASP A 204 -7.32 -39.76 8.65
N SER A 205 -6.79 -38.61 9.10
CA SER A 205 -7.32 -37.30 8.69
C SER A 205 -7.08 -37.01 7.21
N LEU A 206 -5.97 -37.49 6.63
CA LEU A 206 -5.67 -37.34 5.21
C LEU A 206 -6.59 -38.22 4.35
N HIS A 207 -6.81 -39.48 4.75
CA HIS A 207 -7.80 -40.34 4.08
C HIS A 207 -9.20 -39.72 4.13
N ALA A 208 -9.64 -39.26 5.31
CA ALA A 208 -10.94 -38.61 5.47
C ALA A 208 -11.11 -37.36 4.59
N LEU A 209 -10.06 -36.54 4.43
CA LEU A 209 -10.08 -35.38 3.53
C LEU A 209 -10.39 -35.80 2.08
N PHE A 210 -9.68 -36.79 1.56
CA PHE A 210 -9.89 -37.24 0.18
C PHE A 210 -11.22 -37.97 0.01
N ASP A 211 -11.63 -38.78 0.98
CA ASP A 211 -12.90 -39.52 0.92
C ASP A 211 -14.13 -38.61 1.00
N ASN A 212 -14.09 -37.56 1.82
CA ASN A 212 -15.22 -36.66 2.02
C ASN A 212 -15.39 -35.65 0.87
N HIS A 213 -14.29 -35.20 0.27
CA HIS A 213 -14.30 -34.07 -0.66
C HIS A 213 -14.02 -34.45 -2.12
N SER A 214 -13.56 -35.67 -2.41
CA SER A 214 -13.40 -36.12 -3.80
C SER A 214 -14.74 -36.52 -4.43
N LYS A 215 -15.08 -35.96 -5.60
CA LYS A 215 -16.22 -36.44 -6.41
C LYS A 215 -15.89 -37.68 -7.25
N THR A 216 -14.60 -38.00 -7.40
CA THR A 216 -14.13 -39.23 -8.04
C THR A 216 -13.70 -40.24 -6.97
N PRO A 217 -13.78 -41.55 -7.24
CA PRO A 217 -13.20 -42.55 -6.34
C PRO A 217 -11.73 -42.26 -6.07
N VAL A 218 -11.33 -42.30 -4.80
CA VAL A 218 -9.93 -42.08 -4.39
C VAL A 218 -9.07 -43.20 -4.99
N PRO A 219 -8.01 -42.88 -5.77
CA PRO A 219 -7.15 -43.89 -6.34
C PRO A 219 -6.41 -44.67 -5.24
N GLN A 220 -6.38 -46.00 -5.37
CA GLN A 220 -5.68 -46.88 -4.43
C GLN A 220 -4.21 -46.49 -4.23
N GLY A 221 -3.55 -45.96 -5.28
CA GLY A 221 -2.17 -45.48 -5.20
C GLY A 221 -1.98 -44.30 -4.23
N LEU A 222 -2.98 -43.42 -4.09
CA LEU A 222 -2.95 -42.33 -3.11
C LEU A 222 -3.03 -42.88 -1.69
N SER A 223 -3.97 -43.79 -1.43
CA SER A 223 -4.12 -44.41 -0.12
C SER A 223 -2.84 -45.14 0.32
N TYR A 224 -2.22 -45.91 -0.59
CA TYR A 224 -0.95 -46.57 -0.30
C TYR A 224 0.18 -45.59 0.00
N LEU A 225 0.26 -44.49 -0.74
CA LEU A 225 1.29 -43.47 -0.52
C LEU A 225 1.13 -42.81 0.85
N ILE A 226 -0.10 -42.47 1.25
CA ILE A 226 -0.38 -41.90 2.58
C ILE A 226 0.09 -42.85 3.67
N ASP A 227 -0.30 -44.13 3.60
CA ASP A 227 0.05 -45.13 4.61
C ASP A 227 1.55 -45.39 4.69
N ASP A 228 2.22 -45.47 3.55
CA ASP A 228 3.67 -45.73 3.50
C ASP A 228 4.48 -44.55 4.07
N VAL A 229 4.12 -43.31 3.72
CA VAL A 229 4.78 -42.12 4.27
C VAL A 229 4.50 -42.00 5.76
N ALA A 230 3.27 -42.26 6.21
CA ALA A 230 2.93 -42.24 7.63
C ALA A 230 3.70 -43.29 8.45
N ARG A 231 3.92 -44.49 7.91
CA ARG A 231 4.74 -45.54 8.56
C ARG A 231 6.23 -45.16 8.67
N ARG A 232 6.75 -44.42 7.68
CA ARG A 232 8.14 -43.94 7.65
C ARG A 232 8.34 -42.67 8.48
N HIS A 233 7.27 -41.88 8.68
CA HIS A 233 7.28 -40.66 9.48
C HIS A 233 7.47 -40.96 10.98
N GLY A 234 8.27 -40.15 11.66
CA GLY A 234 8.48 -40.28 13.11
C GLY A 234 9.33 -41.47 13.59
N GLN A 235 9.94 -42.26 12.67
CA GLN A 235 10.90 -43.31 13.04
C GLN A 235 12.17 -42.75 13.70
N LEU A 236 12.61 -41.57 13.22
CA LEU A 236 13.67 -40.79 13.86
C LEU A 236 13.04 -39.63 14.62
N ARG A 237 13.35 -39.53 15.91
CA ARG A 237 12.84 -38.47 16.78
C ARG A 237 13.97 -37.52 17.12
N ILE A 238 13.73 -36.23 16.87
CA ILE A 238 14.66 -35.16 17.19
C ILE A 238 14.07 -34.39 18.37
N GLY A 239 14.88 -34.16 19.39
CA GLY A 239 14.52 -33.32 20.53
C GLY A 239 15.42 -32.09 20.56
N MET A 240 14.90 -30.99 21.10
CA MET A 240 15.75 -29.85 21.44
C MET A 240 16.74 -30.25 22.54
N ALA A 241 17.95 -29.72 22.48
CA ALA A 241 18.93 -29.74 23.56
C ALA A 241 19.74 -28.45 23.44
N ALA A 242 19.53 -27.52 24.36
CA ALA A 242 20.23 -26.23 24.35
C ALA A 242 21.67 -26.36 24.86
N ALA A 243 21.95 -27.39 25.65
CA ALA A 243 23.27 -27.76 26.11
C ALA A 243 23.41 -29.28 26.23
N PHE A 244 24.62 -29.78 26.06
CA PHE A 244 24.99 -31.14 26.43
C PHE A 244 26.12 -31.09 27.46
N VAL A 245 26.19 -32.11 28.30
CA VAL A 245 27.26 -32.32 29.27
C VAL A 245 27.90 -33.66 28.96
N ARG A 246 29.18 -33.63 28.61
CA ARG A 246 30.01 -34.81 28.37
C ARG A 246 30.92 -35.03 29.57
N CYS A 247 31.04 -36.26 30.04
CA CYS A 247 31.98 -36.62 31.09
C CYS A 247 32.51 -38.03 30.86
N GLU A 248 33.82 -38.23 30.97
CA GLU A 248 34.44 -39.55 30.78
C GLU A 248 34.18 -40.51 31.94
N ASP A 249 33.86 -39.99 33.13
CA ASP A 249 33.45 -40.77 34.29
C ASP A 249 31.90 -40.81 34.41
N PRO A 250 31.27 -41.96 34.13
CA PRO A 250 29.81 -42.11 34.24
C PRO A 250 29.27 -41.86 35.66
N THR A 251 30.10 -42.09 36.69
CA THR A 251 29.72 -41.90 38.10
C THR A 251 29.60 -40.41 38.40
N LEU A 252 30.59 -39.63 37.97
CA LEU A 252 30.60 -38.17 38.11
C LEU A 252 29.45 -37.53 37.34
N LEU A 253 29.15 -38.01 36.12
CA LEU A 253 27.99 -37.52 35.36
C LEU A 253 26.66 -37.80 36.06
N THR A 254 26.51 -38.99 36.63
CA THR A 254 25.29 -39.37 37.36
C THR A 254 25.11 -38.49 38.61
N GLN A 255 26.20 -38.18 39.32
CA GLN A 255 26.18 -37.25 40.44
C GLN A 255 25.82 -35.82 40.00
N ALA A 256 26.39 -35.34 38.89
CA ALA A 256 26.10 -34.02 38.34
C ALA A 256 24.64 -33.89 37.91
N VAL A 257 24.08 -34.91 37.24
CA VAL A 257 22.66 -34.96 36.86
C VAL A 257 21.77 -34.95 38.11
N ALA A 258 22.08 -35.77 39.13
CA ALA A 258 21.30 -35.83 40.37
C ALA A 258 21.33 -34.49 41.15
N ALA A 259 22.49 -33.85 41.27
CA ALA A 259 22.65 -32.55 41.91
C ALA A 259 21.91 -31.44 41.14
N ALA A 260 21.93 -31.50 39.81
CA ALA A 260 21.24 -30.55 38.95
C ALA A 260 19.72 -30.78 38.86
N THR A 261 19.21 -31.95 39.28
CA THR A 261 17.76 -32.23 39.32
C THR A 261 17.06 -31.44 40.44
N ALA A 262 17.82 -30.92 41.42
CA ALA A 262 17.30 -30.01 42.46
C ALA A 262 17.11 -28.56 41.94
N GLY A 263 17.70 -28.21 40.80
CA GLY A 263 17.50 -26.95 40.08
C GLY A 263 16.68 -27.16 38.79
N GLU A 264 16.10 -26.10 38.23
CA GLU A 264 15.22 -26.16 37.05
C GLU A 264 15.91 -26.58 35.72
N LEU A 265 17.09 -27.19 35.78
CA LEU A 265 17.98 -27.45 34.64
C LEU A 265 17.60 -28.65 33.79
N GLN A 266 16.64 -29.48 34.24
CA GLN A 266 16.11 -30.65 33.51
C GLN A 266 17.20 -31.51 32.83
N LEU A 267 18.33 -31.73 33.51
CA LEU A 267 19.42 -32.55 32.99
C LEU A 267 18.97 -34.01 32.90
N ARG A 268 19.13 -34.63 31.72
CA ARG A 268 18.75 -36.02 31.46
C ARG A 268 19.83 -36.75 30.70
N LEU A 269 20.15 -37.98 31.11
CA LEU A 269 21.09 -38.85 30.40
C LEU A 269 20.54 -39.26 29.01
N LEU A 270 21.37 -39.10 27.98
CA LEU A 270 21.16 -39.71 26.66
C LEU A 270 22.02 -40.97 26.45
N ALA A 271 23.20 -41.00 27.07
CA ALA A 271 24.13 -42.12 27.06
C ALA A 271 24.89 -42.18 28.40
N LEU A 272 25.69 -43.21 28.63
CA LEU A 272 26.47 -43.38 29.87
C LEU A 272 27.35 -42.16 30.22
N THR A 273 27.86 -41.47 29.20
CA THR A 273 28.84 -40.37 29.32
C THR A 273 28.30 -39.04 28.78
N VAL A 274 27.01 -38.98 28.42
CA VAL A 274 26.39 -37.79 27.82
C VAL A 274 25.02 -37.51 28.42
N ALA A 275 24.84 -36.31 28.95
CA ALA A 275 23.56 -35.75 29.36
C ALA A 275 23.18 -34.55 28.47
N ILE A 276 21.89 -34.26 28.35
CA ILE A 276 21.38 -33.05 27.71
C ILE A 276 20.52 -32.23 28.67
N SER A 277 20.44 -30.94 28.40
CA SER A 277 19.55 -30.00 29.08
C SER A 277 18.84 -29.11 28.06
N GLN A 278 17.63 -28.66 28.41
CA GLN A 278 16.91 -27.62 27.67
C GLN A 278 17.34 -26.20 28.07
N ALA A 279 18.06 -26.06 29.20
CA ALA A 279 18.55 -24.77 29.66
C ALA A 279 19.75 -24.32 28.80
N PRO A 280 19.89 -23.00 28.53
CA PRO A 280 21.05 -22.45 27.84
C PRO A 280 22.37 -22.88 28.51
N ILE A 281 23.40 -23.11 27.69
CA ILE A 281 24.73 -23.53 28.16
C ILE A 281 25.29 -22.67 29.31
N ALA A 282 25.02 -21.36 29.32
CA ALA A 282 25.45 -20.45 30.38
C ALA A 282 24.78 -20.72 31.74
N GLU A 283 23.50 -21.11 31.75
CA GLU A 283 22.76 -21.45 32.96
C GLU A 283 23.21 -22.81 33.50
N VAL A 284 23.41 -23.79 32.62
CA VAL A 284 23.94 -25.12 32.98
C VAL A 284 25.34 -25.01 33.59
N LEU A 285 26.23 -24.21 33.00
CA LEU A 285 27.58 -23.98 33.52
C LEU A 285 27.53 -23.35 34.92
N LYS A 286 26.74 -22.28 35.07
CA LYS A 286 26.60 -21.58 36.35
C LYS A 286 26.11 -22.51 37.45
N ALA A 287 25.07 -23.27 37.17
CA ALA A 287 24.46 -24.09 38.20
C ALA A 287 25.26 -25.35 38.56
N LEU A 288 25.95 -25.97 37.59
CA LEU A 288 26.92 -27.04 37.90
C LEU A 288 28.09 -26.49 38.74
N GLN A 289 28.53 -25.26 38.50
CA GLN A 289 29.56 -24.60 39.30
C GLN A 289 29.07 -24.29 40.73
N GLU A 290 27.83 -23.85 40.89
CA GLU A 290 27.18 -23.66 42.21
C GLU A 290 27.01 -24.99 42.97
N ALA A 291 26.79 -26.10 42.26
CA ALA A 291 26.72 -27.45 42.82
C ALA A 291 28.10 -28.07 43.13
N GLY A 292 29.19 -27.31 42.95
CA GLY A 292 30.56 -27.73 43.29
C GLY A 292 31.28 -28.52 42.20
N PHE A 293 30.72 -28.63 41.00
CA PHE A 293 31.41 -29.20 39.84
C PHE A 293 32.26 -28.14 39.13
N ALA A 294 33.22 -28.57 38.32
CA ALA A 294 34.09 -27.68 37.53
C ALA A 294 33.85 -27.86 36.02
N PRO A 295 32.69 -27.43 35.48
CA PRO A 295 32.37 -27.62 34.08
C PRO A 295 33.11 -26.61 33.18
N ALA A 296 33.44 -27.01 31.97
CA ALA A 296 33.98 -26.15 30.93
C ALA A 296 33.05 -26.14 29.72
N ALA A 297 32.94 -25.00 29.05
CA ALA A 297 32.15 -24.87 27.84
C ALA A 297 32.95 -25.33 26.63
N GLU A 298 32.46 -26.29 25.87
CA GLU A 298 33.06 -26.74 24.62
C GLU A 298 32.30 -26.16 23.41
N ASP A 299 33.02 -25.82 22.33
CA ASP A 299 32.44 -25.54 21.03
C ASP A 299 32.16 -26.83 20.23
N SER A 300 31.66 -26.70 19.00
CA SER A 300 31.35 -27.87 18.15
C SER A 300 32.57 -28.70 17.75
N THR A 301 33.79 -28.21 17.99
CA THR A 301 35.05 -28.93 17.75
C THR A 301 35.60 -29.60 19.00
N GLY A 302 34.96 -29.39 20.16
CA GLY A 302 35.45 -29.84 21.47
C GLY A 302 36.47 -28.88 22.10
N THR A 303 36.65 -27.67 21.54
CA THR A 303 37.58 -26.67 22.08
C THR A 303 36.87 -25.84 23.16
N ILE A 304 37.57 -25.54 24.27
CA ILE A 304 36.97 -24.76 25.37
C ILE A 304 36.81 -23.28 24.99
N VAL A 305 35.63 -22.70 25.20
CA VAL A 305 35.27 -21.33 24.76
C VAL A 305 34.60 -20.46 25.86
N ASP A 306 34.70 -19.13 25.74
CA ASP A 306 34.01 -18.17 26.63
C ASP A 306 32.69 -17.68 25.99
N ILE A 307 31.57 -17.71 26.72
CA ILE A 307 30.19 -17.64 26.19
C ILE A 307 29.42 -16.37 26.61
N ARG A 308 30.11 -15.29 26.98
CA ARG A 308 29.42 -14.03 27.34
C ARG A 308 28.66 -13.44 26.14
N SER A 309 27.35 -13.23 26.27
CA SER A 309 26.48 -12.76 25.18
C SER A 309 26.41 -11.23 25.05
N ARG A 310 26.42 -10.71 23.81
CA ARG A 310 26.02 -9.34 23.42
C ARG A 310 24.85 -9.47 22.42
N GLY A 311 23.70 -8.84 22.67
CA GLY A 311 22.49 -9.01 21.83
C GLY A 311 21.96 -7.71 21.20
N ALA A 312 21.13 -7.83 20.15
CA ALA A 312 20.05 -6.90 19.79
C ALA A 312 19.10 -7.44 18.67
N ARG A 313 17.81 -7.07 18.72
CA ARG A 313 16.77 -7.24 17.66
C ARG A 313 16.22 -5.86 17.24
N VAL A 314 15.63 -5.76 16.04
CA VAL A 314 15.12 -4.50 15.45
C VAL A 314 13.59 -4.42 15.46
N PRO A 315 13.00 -3.28 15.88
CA PRO A 315 11.55 -3.06 15.92
C PRO A 315 10.94 -2.64 14.57
N THR A 316 9.62 -2.81 14.45
CA THR A 316 8.81 -2.44 13.28
C THR A 316 8.50 -0.92 13.27
N PRO A 317 8.62 -0.21 12.14
CA PRO A 317 8.25 1.21 12.07
C PRO A 317 6.74 1.45 12.19
N GLN A 318 6.34 2.51 12.90
CA GLN A 318 4.94 2.94 13.03
C GLN A 318 4.41 3.65 11.77
N GLN A 319 3.26 3.14 11.29
CA GLN A 319 2.23 3.73 10.41
C GLN A 319 2.61 4.72 9.30
N ARG A 320 2.25 4.38 8.06
CA ARG A 320 2.21 5.29 6.91
C ARG A 320 0.93 6.15 6.95
N ARG A 321 1.05 7.47 6.72
CA ARG A 321 -0.11 8.38 6.63
C ARG A 321 -0.94 8.08 5.38
N PRO A 322 -2.26 7.88 5.47
CA PRO A 322 -3.12 7.66 4.30
C PRO A 322 -3.20 8.92 3.42
N HIS A 323 -3.50 8.74 2.14
CA HIS A 323 -3.76 9.85 1.22
C HIS A 323 -5.02 10.61 1.66
N ARG A 324 -4.88 11.90 1.98
CA ARG A 324 -6.02 12.76 2.30
C ARG A 324 -6.38 13.59 1.05
N PRO A 325 -7.58 13.43 0.47
CA PRO A 325 -7.98 14.26 -0.65
C PRO A 325 -8.00 15.72 -0.23
N ILE A 326 -7.50 16.61 -1.10
CA ILE A 326 -7.61 18.06 -0.89
C ILE A 326 -9.11 18.39 -0.93
N PRO A 327 -9.66 19.10 0.08
CA PRO A 327 -11.05 19.51 0.06
C PRO A 327 -11.36 20.27 -1.23
N ARG A 328 -12.43 19.88 -1.92
CA ARG A 328 -12.90 20.66 -3.07
C ARG A 328 -13.39 22.01 -2.54
N PRO A 329 -12.91 23.14 -3.08
CA PRO A 329 -13.45 24.44 -2.70
C PRO A 329 -14.96 24.47 -2.94
N SER A 330 -15.72 25.19 -2.11
CA SER A 330 -17.16 25.32 -2.30
C SER A 330 -17.46 26.01 -3.63
N ARG A 331 -18.67 25.81 -4.16
CA ARG A 331 -19.10 26.47 -5.40
C ARG A 331 -19.01 27.99 -5.30
N GLU A 332 -19.30 28.54 -4.12
CA GLU A 332 -19.16 29.97 -3.81
C GLU A 332 -17.71 30.44 -3.90
N THR A 333 -16.77 29.70 -3.30
CA THR A 333 -15.33 30.01 -3.40
C THR A 333 -14.84 29.93 -4.84
N LEU A 334 -15.27 28.92 -5.60
CA LEU A 334 -14.92 28.80 -7.02
C LEU A 334 -15.49 29.97 -7.84
N SER A 335 -16.75 30.34 -7.62
CA SER A 335 -17.37 31.48 -8.29
C SER A 335 -16.65 32.79 -7.96
N ALA A 336 -16.28 33.02 -6.70
CA ALA A 336 -15.52 34.20 -6.29
C ALA A 336 -14.14 34.27 -6.96
N VAL A 337 -13.40 33.15 -6.99
CA VAL A 337 -12.10 33.08 -7.67
C VAL A 337 -12.24 33.30 -9.18
N VAL A 338 -13.24 32.71 -9.82
CA VAL A 338 -13.50 32.91 -11.26
C VAL A 338 -13.89 34.35 -11.56
N ALA A 339 -14.70 34.99 -10.71
CA ALA A 339 -15.06 36.40 -10.86
C ALA A 339 -13.82 37.30 -10.78
N VAL A 340 -12.92 37.05 -9.82
CA VAL A 340 -11.62 37.75 -9.72
C VAL A 340 -10.78 37.51 -10.96
N LEU A 341 -10.63 36.27 -11.42
CA LEU A 341 -9.83 35.95 -12.61
C LEU A 341 -10.40 36.59 -13.88
N ARG A 342 -11.73 36.61 -14.06
CA ARG A 342 -12.37 37.29 -15.19
C ARG A 342 -12.16 38.79 -15.13
N LYS A 343 -12.27 39.41 -13.95
CA LYS A 343 -12.00 40.84 -13.76
C LYS A 343 -10.52 41.17 -14.06
N VAL A 344 -9.60 40.30 -13.66
CA VAL A 344 -8.16 40.46 -13.92
C VAL A 344 -7.79 40.19 -15.38
N SER A 345 -8.49 39.29 -16.07
CA SER A 345 -8.29 39.00 -17.51
C SER A 345 -8.98 40.00 -18.44
N ALA A 346 -10.08 40.64 -18.00
CA ALA A 346 -10.78 41.67 -18.76
C ALA A 346 -10.05 43.02 -18.70
N ALA A 347 -9.36 43.33 -17.59
CA ALA A 347 -8.46 44.46 -17.53
C ALA A 347 -7.23 44.20 -18.43
N PRO A 348 -6.96 45.02 -19.47
CA PRO A 348 -5.79 44.83 -20.32
C PRO A 348 -4.52 44.76 -19.47
N PHE A 349 -3.56 43.93 -19.86
CA PHE A 349 -2.16 44.05 -19.41
C PHE A 349 -1.56 45.34 -19.98
N ALA A 350 -2.10 46.50 -19.61
CA ALA A 350 -1.53 47.78 -19.94
C ALA A 350 -0.23 47.92 -19.13
N HIS A 351 0.89 47.67 -19.79
CA HIS A 351 2.24 48.00 -19.32
C HIS A 351 2.46 49.53 -19.32
N GLY A 352 1.39 50.33 -19.34
CA GLY A 352 1.47 51.78 -19.27
C GLY A 352 1.81 52.18 -17.84
N ARG A 353 3.00 52.72 -17.62
CA ARG A 353 3.41 53.28 -16.34
C ARG A 353 2.57 54.54 -16.10
N ILE A 354 1.53 54.45 -15.27
CA ILE A 354 0.76 55.63 -14.86
C ILE A 354 1.70 56.61 -14.14
N ASP A 355 1.58 57.90 -14.43
CA ASP A 355 2.32 58.94 -13.70
C ASP A 355 1.92 58.88 -12.21
N PRO A 356 2.87 58.80 -11.26
CA PRO A 356 2.58 58.76 -9.83
C PRO A 356 1.68 59.91 -9.34
N ALA A 357 1.77 61.11 -9.94
CA ALA A 357 0.91 62.23 -9.59
C ALA A 357 -0.55 61.99 -10.02
N VAL A 358 -0.75 61.40 -11.21
CA VAL A 358 -2.06 61.01 -11.72
C VAL A 358 -2.63 59.88 -10.87
N ALA A 359 -1.85 58.85 -10.57
CA ALA A 359 -2.25 57.76 -9.69
C ALA A 359 -2.67 58.26 -8.31
N MET A 360 -1.90 59.18 -7.72
CA MET A 360 -2.22 59.79 -6.44
C MET A 360 -3.56 60.54 -6.50
N SER A 361 -3.82 61.31 -7.56
CA SER A 361 -5.08 62.05 -7.72
C SER A 361 -6.30 61.12 -7.87
N LEU A 362 -6.17 60.03 -8.63
CA LEU A 362 -7.25 59.05 -8.82
C LEU A 362 -7.55 58.28 -7.53
N LEU A 363 -6.50 57.92 -6.78
CA LEU A 363 -6.64 57.21 -5.50
C LEU A 363 -7.19 58.10 -4.39
N GLN A 364 -6.81 59.39 -4.35
CA GLN A 364 -7.39 60.35 -3.42
C GLN A 364 -8.87 60.58 -3.70
N ARG A 365 -9.24 60.71 -4.98
CA ARG A 365 -10.65 60.82 -5.39
C ARG A 365 -11.44 59.57 -5.01
N ALA A 366 -10.92 58.38 -5.29
CA ALA A 366 -11.55 57.12 -4.93
C ALA A 366 -11.71 56.98 -3.40
N ALA A 367 -10.73 57.40 -2.60
CA ALA A 367 -10.82 57.42 -1.14
C ALA A 367 -11.89 58.39 -0.62
N GLN A 368 -12.05 59.56 -1.26
CA GLN A 368 -13.09 60.52 -0.91
C GLN A 368 -14.49 60.04 -1.29
N GLN A 369 -14.63 59.34 -2.41
CA GLN A 369 -15.91 58.86 -2.93
C GLN A 369 -16.32 57.49 -2.36
N GLY A 370 -15.40 56.77 -1.70
CA GLY A 370 -15.64 55.43 -1.20
C GLY A 370 -15.65 54.36 -2.31
N ASP A 371 -15.07 54.68 -3.48
CA ASP A 371 -15.07 53.81 -4.65
C ASP A 371 -14.09 52.66 -4.51
N THR A 372 -14.47 51.50 -5.04
CA THR A 372 -13.53 50.38 -5.19
C THR A 372 -12.80 50.50 -6.52
N VAL A 373 -11.48 50.33 -6.50
CA VAL A 373 -10.62 50.45 -7.69
C VAL A 373 -9.79 49.19 -7.91
N VAL A 374 -9.47 48.90 -9.17
CA VAL A 374 -8.49 47.88 -9.54
C VAL A 374 -7.15 48.59 -9.76
N ILE A 375 -6.15 48.18 -8.99
CA ILE A 375 -4.77 48.67 -9.14
C ILE A 375 -3.88 47.59 -9.74
N GLY A 376 -3.02 47.97 -10.69
CA GLY A 376 -1.82 47.20 -11.03
C GLY A 376 -0.70 47.55 -10.06
N TYR A 377 -0.04 46.57 -9.46
CA TYR A 377 0.99 46.77 -8.44
C TYR A 377 2.17 45.81 -8.65
N VAL A 378 3.39 46.34 -8.64
CA VAL A 378 4.62 45.57 -8.70
C VAL A 378 5.24 45.48 -7.30
N ASP A 379 5.48 44.26 -6.80
CA ASP A 379 6.08 44.08 -5.48
C ASP A 379 7.61 44.27 -5.47
N ALA A 380 8.24 44.10 -4.30
CA ALA A 380 9.69 44.27 -4.15
C ALA A 380 10.51 43.21 -4.92
N ALA A 381 9.90 42.08 -5.27
CA ALA A 381 10.52 41.02 -6.06
C ALA A 381 10.32 41.22 -7.57
N GLY A 382 9.67 42.32 -7.99
CA GLY A 382 9.40 42.63 -9.39
C GLY A 382 8.20 41.88 -9.96
N VAL A 383 7.38 41.21 -9.13
CA VAL A 383 6.20 40.49 -9.59
C VAL A 383 5.03 41.46 -9.72
N ALA A 384 4.50 41.58 -10.93
CA ALA A 384 3.30 42.38 -11.22
C ALA A 384 2.04 41.62 -10.83
N THR A 385 1.16 42.26 -10.06
CA THR A 385 -0.12 41.72 -9.62
C THR A 385 -1.22 42.77 -9.80
N GLN A 386 -2.46 42.35 -10.07
CA GLN A 386 -3.62 43.24 -9.97
C GLN A 386 -4.34 42.99 -8.65
N ARG A 387 -4.88 44.06 -8.05
CA ARG A 387 -5.60 44.00 -6.78
C ARG A 387 -6.84 44.87 -6.82
N VAL A 388 -7.94 44.34 -6.31
CA VAL A 388 -9.17 45.09 -6.09
C VAL A 388 -9.11 45.67 -4.68
N VAL A 389 -8.99 46.98 -4.58
CA VAL A 389 -8.78 47.67 -3.30
C VAL A 389 -9.81 48.77 -3.10
N SER A 390 -10.23 48.97 -1.85
CA SER A 390 -11.05 50.11 -1.42
C SER A 390 -10.12 51.12 -0.74
N PRO A 391 -9.73 52.22 -1.40
CA PRO A 391 -8.85 53.24 -0.83
C PRO A 391 -9.44 53.85 0.44
N VAL A 392 -8.63 53.92 1.50
CA VAL A 392 -9.03 54.53 2.79
C VAL A 392 -8.35 55.88 2.95
N ALA A 393 -7.04 55.94 2.70
CA ALA A 393 -6.28 57.18 2.79
C ALA A 393 -5.05 57.13 1.88
N VAL A 394 -4.60 58.30 1.44
CA VAL A 394 -3.36 58.48 0.68
C VAL A 394 -2.47 59.44 1.44
N VAL A 395 -1.41 58.95 2.05
CA VAL A 395 -0.51 59.72 2.94
C VAL A 395 0.94 59.43 2.56
N GLY A 396 1.75 60.48 2.40
CA GLY A 396 3.20 60.34 2.22
C GLY A 396 3.65 59.49 1.02
N GLY A 397 2.88 59.46 -0.07
CA GLY A 397 3.18 58.62 -1.24
C GLY A 397 2.83 57.13 -1.07
N GLN A 398 2.07 56.80 -0.03
CA GLN A 398 1.50 55.48 0.20
C GLN A 398 -0.03 55.53 0.15
N LEU A 399 -0.61 54.45 -0.38
CA LEU A 399 -2.04 54.17 -0.36
C LEU A 399 -2.31 53.17 0.78
N VAL A 400 -3.14 53.56 1.74
CA VAL A 400 -3.77 52.64 2.70
C VAL A 400 -5.10 52.23 2.10
N ALA A 401 -5.29 50.94 1.83
CA ALA A 401 -6.52 50.44 1.23
C ALA A 401 -6.91 49.06 1.78
N PHE A 402 -8.21 48.78 1.81
CA PHE A 402 -8.72 47.45 2.13
C PHE A 402 -8.60 46.56 0.89
N ASP A 403 -7.82 45.47 0.98
CA ASP A 403 -7.63 44.54 -0.13
C ASP A 403 -8.71 43.46 -0.11
N SER A 404 -9.62 43.51 -1.09
CA SER A 404 -10.77 42.62 -1.18
C SER A 404 -10.39 41.14 -1.30
N ALA A 405 -9.21 40.84 -1.87
CA ALA A 405 -8.73 39.47 -2.03
C ALA A 405 -8.14 38.89 -0.75
N SER A 406 -7.63 39.72 0.17
CA SER A 406 -7.02 39.28 1.43
C SER A 406 -7.82 39.64 2.69
N GLY A 407 -8.90 40.41 2.55
CA GLY A 407 -9.82 40.76 3.64
C GLY A 407 -9.20 41.62 4.74
N ARG A 408 -8.13 42.35 4.44
CA ARG A 408 -7.41 43.20 5.42
C ARG A 408 -6.91 44.49 4.81
N ALA A 409 -6.70 45.50 5.66
CA ALA A 409 -6.04 46.74 5.27
C ALA A 409 -4.55 46.49 4.94
N ARG A 410 -4.08 47.11 3.87
CA ARG A 410 -2.69 47.03 3.40
C ARG A 410 -2.21 48.37 2.89
N GLU A 411 -0.89 48.54 2.96
CA GLU A 411 -0.18 49.68 2.41
C GLU A 411 0.42 49.34 1.04
N PHE A 412 0.28 50.26 0.09
CA PHE A 412 0.84 50.17 -1.26
C PHE A 412 1.65 51.43 -1.56
N ALA A 413 2.90 51.26 -1.98
CA ALA A 413 3.71 52.39 -2.41
C ALA A 413 3.24 52.89 -3.79
N ILE A 414 2.85 54.17 -3.91
CA ILE A 414 2.22 54.70 -5.12
C ILE A 414 3.16 54.62 -6.33
N HIS A 415 4.46 54.80 -6.15
CA HIS A 415 5.45 54.69 -7.23
C HIS A 415 5.58 53.27 -7.84
N ARG A 416 4.94 52.27 -7.21
CA ARG A 416 4.86 50.88 -7.70
C ARG A 416 3.49 50.53 -8.26
N ILE A 417 2.55 51.47 -8.25
CA ILE A 417 1.25 51.34 -8.88
C ILE A 417 1.42 51.64 -10.36
N THR A 418 1.07 50.66 -11.20
CA THR A 418 1.21 50.75 -12.65
C THR A 418 -0.08 51.16 -13.33
N SER A 419 -1.24 50.90 -12.72
CA SER A 419 -2.54 51.33 -13.25
C SER A 419 -3.55 51.54 -12.12
N VAL A 420 -4.55 52.38 -12.36
CA VAL A 420 -5.71 52.60 -11.49
C VAL A 420 -6.95 52.67 -12.38
N LEU A 421 -7.90 51.75 -12.19
CA LEU A 421 -9.16 51.66 -12.93
C LEU A 421 -10.32 51.62 -11.92
N ARG A 422 -11.43 52.33 -12.16
CA ARG A 422 -12.62 52.17 -11.32
C ARG A 422 -13.23 50.80 -11.56
N ALA A 423 -13.74 50.18 -10.50
CA ALA A 423 -14.32 48.85 -10.59
C ALA A 423 -15.56 48.76 -11.50
N ASP A 424 -16.19 49.90 -11.81
CA ASP A 424 -17.46 50.03 -12.53
C ASP A 424 -17.32 50.57 -13.98
N ASP A 425 -16.16 51.16 -14.35
CA ASP A 425 -15.94 51.75 -15.69
C ASP A 425 -15.82 50.68 -16.81
N ASP A 426 -15.64 49.39 -16.48
CA ASP A 426 -15.65 48.28 -17.46
C ASP A 426 -17.05 47.96 -17.99
N ALA A 427 -18.12 48.37 -17.28
CA ALA A 427 -19.49 48.16 -17.74
C ALA A 427 -19.86 49.11 -18.90
N GLU A 428 -19.40 50.37 -18.86
CA GLU A 428 -19.76 51.36 -19.87
C GLU A 428 -18.92 51.27 -21.16
N ARG A 429 -17.67 50.79 -21.09
CA ARG A 429 -16.83 50.59 -22.29
C ARG A 429 -17.24 49.38 -23.12
N SER A 430 -17.80 48.35 -22.49
CA SER A 430 -18.32 47.17 -23.17
C SER A 430 -19.51 47.51 -24.08
N ASP A 431 -20.37 48.44 -23.65
CA ASP A 431 -21.55 48.88 -24.40
C ASP A 431 -21.23 49.79 -25.60
N GLU A 432 -20.07 50.44 -25.62
CA GLU A 432 -19.65 51.36 -26.70
C GLU A 432 -18.85 50.65 -27.80
N GLU A 433 -18.15 49.55 -27.49
CA GLU A 433 -17.53 48.65 -28.47
C GLU A 433 -18.55 47.73 -29.17
N GLU A 434 -19.68 47.41 -28.54
CA GLU A 434 -20.76 46.62 -29.15
C GLU A 434 -21.69 47.46 -30.05
N ARG A 435 -21.55 48.80 -30.04
CA ARG A 435 -22.31 49.76 -30.86
C ARG A 435 -21.54 50.33 -32.06
N ARG A 436 -20.26 49.98 -32.25
CA ARG A 436 -19.47 50.29 -33.46
C ARG A 436 -19.27 49.02 -34.28
#